data_AF-A0A816FX05-F1
#
_entry.id   AF-A0A816FX05-F1
#
_cell.length_a   1.000
_cell.length_b   1.000
_cell.length_c   1.000
_cell.angle_alpha   90.00
_cell.angle_beta   90.00
_cell.angle_gamma   90.00
#
_symmetry.space_group_name_H-M   'P 1'
#
loop_
_entity.id
_entity.type
_entity.pdbx_description
1 polymer ?
#
loop_
_entity_poly.entity_id
_entity_poly.type
_entity_poly.pdbx_seq_one_letter_code
_entity_poly.pdbx_strand_id
1 'polypeptide(L)'
;MNRISADTMFVTAPYEPTSGIIAVNRKGQVLSVSVDEENVVSYIQNTLGNADLAYKMSARCNLPGADQLFVSRFTQLFQSGNYGEAAKVAATAPRGILRTQQTIQQFQTVPPQPNQPSPLLQYFSILLESSKLNKEESIELCKPVVMQGKKQLLEKWLKEDKLECSEQLGDLVKSVDPTLALSVYLRANVPMKVIQCFAETGQYQKIVLYAKKVNYQPDYIFLLRNIMRINPEQGVQFAQLLVQDEEPMADLTQVVDVFLEQNLIQQCTAFLLEALKNNREDQGHLQTRLLEMNLMQAPQVADAILGNNMFTHYDKPHIAQLCEKAGLLQRALEHYTDLYDIKRAVVHTHLLNPDWLVNYFGRLSVEDCVECLKAMLQANIRQNLQVVVQIATKYHEQLGTQKLIELFESFKSYEGLFYFLGSIVNFSQEPDVHFKYIQAACKTGQIKEVERICRESNCYDPERVKNFLKEAKLTDQLPLIIVCDRFNFVHDLVLYLYRNNLMKNIEIYVQRVNSGRL
;
A
#
# COMPACT_ATOMS: atom_id res chain seq x y z
N MET A 1 31.05 70.84 -19.21
CA MET A 1 32.42 70.53 -18.75
C MET A 1 33.00 69.57 -19.79
N ASN A 2 34.04 69.94 -20.55
CA ASN A 2 34.50 69.18 -21.75
C ASN A 2 35.73 68.30 -21.48
N ARG A 3 35.97 67.94 -20.21
CA ARG A 3 37.15 67.17 -19.80
C ARG A 3 36.74 66.08 -18.81
N ILE A 4 37.30 64.89 -19.00
CA ILE A 4 37.06 63.70 -18.18
C ILE A 4 37.92 63.70 -16.90
N SER A 5 39.09 64.34 -16.94
CA SER A 5 40.02 64.48 -15.80
C SER A 5 40.63 65.88 -15.80
N ALA A 6 40.87 66.45 -14.62
CA ALA A 6 41.63 67.70 -14.45
C ALA A 6 43.14 67.48 -14.65
N ASP A 7 43.62 66.26 -14.39
CA ASP A 7 45.01 65.84 -14.50
C ASP A 7 45.27 65.06 -15.81
N THR A 8 46.49 65.15 -16.35
CA THR A 8 46.88 64.48 -17.60
C THR A 8 46.74 62.96 -17.50
N MET A 9 46.16 62.35 -18.55
CA MET A 9 46.06 60.90 -18.67
C MET A 9 47.43 60.30 -18.96
N PHE A 10 47.82 59.31 -18.17
CA PHE A 10 49.12 58.62 -18.28
C PHE A 10 49.03 57.45 -19.25
N VAL A 11 48.01 56.60 -19.09
CA VAL A 11 47.76 55.45 -19.96
C VAL A 11 46.27 55.20 -20.09
N THR A 12 45.85 54.71 -21.25
CA THR A 12 44.47 54.31 -21.55
C THR A 12 44.45 52.92 -22.16
N ALA A 13 43.41 52.15 -21.88
CA ALA A 13 43.14 50.86 -22.50
C ALA A 13 41.63 50.73 -22.80
N PRO A 14 41.23 49.91 -23.79
CA PRO A 14 39.83 49.55 -23.96
C PRO A 14 39.29 48.84 -22.70
N TYR A 15 38.06 49.13 -22.32
CA TYR A 15 37.37 48.49 -21.20
C TYR A 15 36.11 47.78 -21.70
N GLU A 16 36.27 46.48 -21.96
CA GLU A 16 35.23 45.62 -22.53
C GLU A 16 33.92 45.59 -21.72
N PRO A 17 33.92 45.56 -20.37
CA PRO A 17 32.69 45.45 -19.58
C PRO A 17 31.68 46.57 -19.81
N THR A 18 32.13 47.78 -20.18
CA THR A 18 31.24 48.92 -20.47
C THR A 18 31.38 49.43 -21.91
N SER A 19 32.02 48.65 -22.80
CA SER A 19 32.38 49.07 -24.16
C SER A 19 33.03 50.47 -24.21
N GLY A 20 33.82 50.77 -23.18
CA GLY A 20 34.35 52.11 -22.89
C GLY A 20 35.88 52.15 -22.88
N ILE A 21 36.42 53.15 -22.20
CA ILE A 21 37.86 53.34 -22.02
C ILE A 21 38.16 53.36 -20.53
N ILE A 22 39.16 52.60 -20.10
CA ILE A 22 39.75 52.71 -18.77
C ILE A 22 41.04 53.51 -18.87
N ALA A 23 41.24 54.45 -17.95
CA ALA A 23 42.37 55.36 -17.96
C ALA A 23 42.98 55.51 -16.57
N VAL A 24 44.29 55.70 -16.50
CA VAL A 24 45.01 56.05 -15.26
C VAL A 24 45.61 57.44 -15.43
N ASN A 25 45.34 58.35 -14.49
CA ASN A 25 45.94 59.68 -14.51
C ASN A 25 47.31 59.71 -13.80
N ARG A 26 48.07 60.81 -13.95
CA ARG A 26 49.39 60.96 -13.31
C ARG A 26 49.39 60.92 -11.77
N LYS A 27 48.22 61.03 -11.12
CA LYS A 27 48.05 60.87 -9.67
C LYS A 27 47.70 59.43 -9.25
N GLY A 28 47.64 58.51 -10.21
CA GLY A 28 47.30 57.11 -9.97
C GLY A 28 45.80 56.83 -9.82
N GLN A 29 44.92 57.79 -10.14
CA GLN A 29 43.47 57.55 -10.15
C GLN A 29 43.09 56.74 -11.39
N VAL A 30 42.28 55.70 -11.18
CA VAL A 30 41.69 54.88 -12.24
C VAL A 30 40.30 55.43 -12.57
N LEU A 31 40.05 55.74 -13.84
CA LEU A 31 38.81 56.29 -14.35
C LEU A 31 38.25 55.35 -15.42
N SER A 32 36.94 55.09 -15.36
CA SER A 32 36.19 54.43 -16.44
C SER A 32 35.32 55.45 -17.15
N VAL A 33 35.32 55.41 -18.48
CA VAL A 33 34.58 56.33 -19.34
C VAL A 33 33.78 55.52 -20.33
N SER A 34 32.47 55.70 -20.33
CA SER A 34 31.55 55.10 -21.29
C SER A 34 30.53 56.13 -21.76
N VAL A 35 29.82 55.80 -22.85
CA VAL A 35 28.68 56.59 -23.29
C VAL A 35 27.56 56.46 -22.27
N ASP A 36 26.93 57.59 -21.94
CA ASP A 36 25.69 57.60 -21.16
C ASP A 36 24.51 57.23 -22.06
N GLU A 37 24.15 55.95 -22.04
CA GLU A 37 23.08 55.37 -22.84
C GLU A 37 21.70 55.97 -22.55
N GLU A 38 21.47 56.51 -21.35
CA GLU A 38 20.18 57.09 -20.96
C GLU A 38 19.97 58.48 -21.58
N ASN A 39 21.04 59.26 -21.70
CA ASN A 39 20.96 60.68 -22.08
C ASN A 39 21.46 60.98 -23.51
N VAL A 40 22.22 60.06 -24.14
CA VAL A 40 22.83 60.31 -25.46
C VAL A 40 21.81 60.65 -26.54
N VAL A 41 20.68 59.93 -26.60
CA VAL A 41 19.64 60.17 -27.60
C VAL A 41 18.93 61.50 -27.36
N SER A 42 18.57 61.80 -26.10
CA SER A 42 17.96 63.06 -25.72
C SER A 42 18.89 64.26 -25.97
N TYR A 43 20.20 64.08 -25.80
CA TYR A 43 21.20 65.09 -26.16
C TYR A 43 21.24 65.34 -27.67
N ILE A 44 21.24 64.29 -28.49
CA ILE A 44 21.21 64.41 -29.96
C ILE A 44 19.93 65.10 -30.43
N GLN A 45 18.79 64.78 -29.83
CA GLN A 45 17.51 65.36 -30.19
C GLN A 45 17.40 66.83 -29.76
N ASN A 46 17.67 67.13 -28.49
CA ASN A 46 17.37 68.44 -27.90
C ASN A 46 18.53 69.44 -28.02
N THR A 47 19.78 68.96 -27.94
CA THR A 47 20.97 69.83 -27.95
C THR A 47 21.58 69.95 -29.34
N LEU A 48 21.68 68.84 -30.08
CA LEU A 48 22.19 68.86 -31.47
C LEU A 48 21.09 69.16 -32.51
N GLY A 49 19.81 69.14 -32.11
CA GLY A 49 18.68 69.44 -32.99
C GLY A 49 18.48 68.43 -34.12
N ASN A 50 19.02 67.21 -34.00
CA ASN A 50 19.01 66.21 -35.08
C ASN A 50 18.09 65.04 -34.74
N ALA A 51 16.79 65.23 -34.94
CA ALA A 51 15.77 64.24 -34.66
C ALA A 51 15.92 62.95 -35.51
N ASP A 52 16.39 63.06 -36.76
CA ASP A 52 16.62 61.91 -37.64
C ASP A 52 17.77 61.02 -37.14
N LEU A 53 18.85 61.63 -36.65
CA LEU A 53 19.96 60.90 -36.04
C LEU A 53 19.54 60.26 -34.72
N ALA A 54 18.80 60.99 -33.87
CA ALA A 54 18.25 60.47 -32.62
C ALA A 54 17.35 59.24 -32.89
N TYR A 55 16.48 59.32 -33.88
CA TYR A 55 15.61 58.21 -34.30
C TYR A 55 16.42 56.99 -34.76
N LYS A 56 17.39 57.18 -35.68
CA LYS A 56 18.21 56.08 -36.21
C LYS A 56 19.09 55.45 -35.13
N MET A 57 19.65 56.25 -34.23
CA MET A 57 20.51 55.77 -33.14
C MET A 57 19.70 55.02 -32.10
N SER A 58 18.53 55.54 -31.71
CA SER A 58 17.60 54.87 -30.80
C SER A 58 17.09 53.53 -31.38
N ALA A 59 16.70 53.49 -32.66
CA ALA A 59 16.26 52.26 -33.33
C ALA A 59 17.36 51.19 -33.43
N ARG A 60 18.60 51.58 -33.76
CA ARG A 60 19.70 50.63 -33.98
C ARG A 60 20.33 50.12 -32.69
N CYS A 61 20.45 50.99 -31.69
CA CYS A 61 21.13 50.69 -30.44
C CYS A 61 20.16 50.37 -29.30
N ASN A 62 18.85 50.36 -29.56
CA ASN A 62 17.80 50.10 -28.56
C ASN A 62 17.86 51.07 -27.36
N LEU A 63 18.23 52.33 -27.60
CA LEU A 63 18.48 53.35 -26.57
C LEU A 63 17.21 54.16 -26.26
N PRO A 64 16.96 54.53 -24.99
CA PRO A 64 15.82 55.35 -24.57
C PRO A 64 15.95 56.80 -25.02
N GLY A 65 14.86 57.57 -24.95
CA GLY A 65 14.90 59.04 -25.08
C GLY A 65 14.39 59.61 -26.41
N ALA A 66 13.97 58.75 -27.35
CA ALA A 66 13.28 59.13 -28.59
C ALA A 66 11.82 58.60 -28.65
N ASP A 67 11.29 58.12 -27.53
CA ASP A 67 10.02 57.39 -27.42
C ASP A 67 8.84 58.11 -28.11
N GLN A 68 8.72 59.43 -27.88
CA GLN A 68 7.68 60.26 -28.46
C GLN A 68 7.77 60.37 -30.00
N LEU A 69 8.98 60.28 -30.56
CA LEU A 69 9.18 60.30 -32.02
C LEU A 69 8.62 59.02 -32.66
N PHE A 70 8.77 57.86 -32.00
CA PHE A 70 8.18 56.61 -32.49
C PHE A 70 6.66 56.61 -32.36
N VAL A 71 6.11 57.08 -31.23
CA VAL A 71 4.65 57.15 -31.02
C VAL A 71 3.99 58.09 -32.02
N SER A 72 4.51 59.31 -32.20
CA SER A 72 3.94 60.29 -33.14
C SER A 72 4.00 59.79 -34.58
N ARG A 73 5.13 59.21 -35.01
CA ARG A 73 5.29 58.63 -36.33
C ARG A 73 4.36 57.44 -36.56
N PHE A 74 4.20 56.58 -35.54
CA PHE A 74 3.26 55.47 -35.59
C PHE A 74 1.83 55.96 -35.77
N THR A 75 1.38 56.92 -34.96
CA THR A 75 0.01 57.48 -35.04
C THR A 75 -0.24 58.14 -36.41
N GLN A 76 0.72 58.87 -36.96
CA GLN A 76 0.61 59.49 -38.29
C GLN A 76 0.47 58.43 -39.40
N LEU A 77 1.28 57.37 -39.35
CA LEU A 77 1.20 56.26 -40.32
C LEU A 77 -0.10 55.47 -40.18
N PHE A 78 -0.58 55.29 -38.95
CA PHE A 78 -1.83 54.59 -38.67
C PHE A 78 -3.04 55.39 -39.17
N GLN A 79 -3.08 56.71 -38.92
CA GLN A 79 -4.16 57.60 -39.40
C GLN A 79 -4.17 57.77 -40.92
N SER A 80 -3.01 57.69 -41.57
CA SER A 80 -2.90 57.73 -43.04
C SER A 80 -3.26 56.40 -43.72
N GLY A 81 -3.65 55.38 -42.96
CA GLY A 81 -4.02 54.05 -43.49
C GLY A 81 -2.83 53.21 -43.94
N ASN A 82 -1.59 53.64 -43.66
CA ASN A 82 -0.39 52.88 -44.00
C ASN A 82 0.00 51.92 -42.86
N TYR A 83 -0.81 50.87 -42.71
CA TYR A 83 -0.67 49.90 -41.62
C TYR A 83 0.64 49.08 -41.68
N GLY A 84 1.16 48.82 -42.89
CA GLY A 84 2.40 48.07 -43.07
C GLY A 84 3.63 48.82 -42.54
N GLU A 85 3.77 50.10 -42.86
CA GLU A 85 4.86 50.93 -42.32
C GLU A 85 4.67 51.23 -40.83
N ALA A 86 3.42 51.41 -40.37
CA ALA A 86 3.12 51.55 -38.94
C ALA A 86 3.59 50.31 -38.15
N ALA A 87 3.36 49.10 -38.66
CA ALA A 87 3.83 47.87 -38.05
C ALA A 87 5.37 47.78 -38.01
N LYS A 88 6.08 48.23 -39.05
CA LYS A 88 7.56 48.29 -39.04
C LYS A 88 8.08 49.26 -37.97
N VAL A 89 7.44 50.42 -37.81
CA VAL A 89 7.79 51.38 -36.76
C VAL A 89 7.57 50.76 -35.37
N ALA A 90 6.48 50.03 -35.18
CA ALA A 90 6.23 49.32 -33.92
C ALA A 90 7.25 48.22 -33.64
N ALA A 91 7.66 47.46 -34.66
CA ALA A 91 8.66 46.40 -34.55
C ALA A 91 10.08 46.92 -34.24
N THR A 92 10.43 48.10 -34.75
CA THR A 92 11.76 48.72 -34.59
C THR A 92 11.83 49.71 -33.43
N ALA A 93 10.71 49.96 -32.75
CA ALA A 93 10.66 50.87 -31.61
C ALA A 93 11.55 50.33 -30.47
N PRO A 94 12.38 51.20 -29.86
CA PRO A 94 13.26 50.81 -28.78
C PRO A 94 12.43 50.27 -27.61
N ARG A 95 12.98 49.27 -26.92
CA ARG A 95 12.40 48.61 -25.73
C ARG A 95 10.97 48.08 -25.92
N GLY A 96 10.50 47.97 -27.16
CA GLY A 96 9.13 47.53 -27.45
C GLY A 96 8.05 48.48 -26.96
N ILE A 97 8.29 49.79 -26.89
CA ILE A 97 7.32 50.80 -26.40
C ILE A 97 5.98 50.74 -27.15
N LEU A 98 6.01 50.39 -28.42
CA LEU A 98 4.82 50.25 -29.26
C LEU A 98 4.30 48.81 -29.34
N ARG A 99 4.96 47.84 -28.72
CA ARG A 99 4.58 46.41 -28.70
C ARG A 99 3.70 46.11 -27.49
N THR A 100 2.59 46.82 -27.39
CA THR A 100 1.67 46.77 -26.25
C THR A 100 0.29 46.29 -26.65
N GLN A 101 -0.52 45.87 -25.67
CA GLN A 101 -1.91 45.47 -25.90
C GLN A 101 -2.74 46.58 -26.56
N GLN A 102 -2.45 47.86 -26.25
CA GLN A 102 -3.14 48.99 -26.86
C GLN A 102 -2.88 49.08 -28.36
N THR A 103 -1.64 48.89 -28.80
CA THR A 103 -1.30 48.87 -30.22
C THR A 103 -1.98 47.72 -30.95
N ILE A 104 -1.99 46.53 -30.34
CA ILE A 104 -2.67 45.35 -30.92
C ILE A 104 -4.17 45.62 -31.08
N GLN A 105 -4.81 46.21 -30.07
CA GLN A 105 -6.23 46.59 -30.14
C GLN A 105 -6.49 47.61 -31.25
N GLN A 106 -5.61 48.60 -31.46
CA GLN A 106 -5.75 49.53 -32.57
C GLN A 106 -5.78 48.79 -33.92
N PHE A 107 -4.83 47.87 -34.17
CA PHE A 107 -4.84 47.05 -35.39
C PHE A 107 -6.07 46.12 -35.48
N GLN A 108 -6.59 45.64 -34.35
CA GLN A 108 -7.77 44.77 -34.30
C GLN A 108 -9.07 45.52 -34.65
N THR A 109 -9.18 46.81 -34.32
CA THR A 109 -10.37 47.62 -34.63
C THR A 109 -10.52 47.93 -36.12
N VAL A 110 -9.46 47.76 -36.92
CA VAL A 110 -9.50 48.04 -38.36
C VAL A 110 -10.17 46.87 -39.09
N PRO A 111 -11.30 47.10 -39.79
CA PRO A 111 -11.98 46.02 -40.52
C PRO A 111 -11.11 45.52 -41.69
N PRO A 112 -11.06 44.20 -41.94
CA PRO A 112 -10.31 43.65 -43.06
C PRO A 112 -10.95 44.08 -44.38
N GLN A 113 -10.15 44.63 -45.31
CA GLN A 113 -10.62 44.99 -46.65
C GLN A 113 -10.60 43.76 -47.58
N PRO A 114 -11.57 43.60 -48.49
CA PRO A 114 -11.55 42.53 -49.49
C PRO A 114 -10.27 42.62 -50.33
N ASN A 115 -9.62 41.49 -50.61
CA ASN A 115 -8.35 41.38 -51.34
C ASN A 115 -7.06 41.91 -50.65
N GLN A 116 -7.11 42.40 -49.42
CA GLN A 116 -5.90 42.74 -48.66
C GLN A 116 -5.77 41.86 -47.40
N PRO A 117 -4.55 41.47 -47.00
CA PRO A 117 -4.33 40.79 -45.72
C PRO A 117 -4.80 41.69 -44.58
N SER A 118 -5.42 41.10 -43.55
CA SER A 118 -5.86 41.83 -42.36
C SER A 118 -4.69 42.65 -41.79
N PRO A 119 -4.88 43.95 -41.47
CA PRO A 119 -3.84 44.78 -40.87
C PRO A 119 -3.20 44.16 -39.63
N LEU A 120 -3.98 43.42 -38.84
CA LEU A 120 -3.49 42.67 -37.68
C LEU A 120 -2.55 41.52 -38.06
N LEU A 121 -2.84 40.77 -39.13
CA LEU A 121 -1.96 39.72 -39.63
C LEU A 121 -0.70 40.29 -40.27
N GLN A 122 -0.80 41.46 -40.91
CA GLN A 122 0.36 42.17 -41.45
C GLN A 122 1.29 42.63 -40.31
N TYR A 123 0.73 43.16 -39.22
CA TYR A 123 1.46 43.52 -38.00
C TYR A 123 2.24 42.32 -37.44
N PHE A 124 1.57 41.18 -37.23
CA PHE A 124 2.25 39.99 -36.70
C PHE A 124 3.26 39.38 -37.68
N SER A 125 3.00 39.40 -38.98
CA SER A 125 3.97 38.91 -39.99
C SER A 125 5.30 39.67 -39.91
N ILE A 126 5.23 41.01 -39.81
CA ILE A 126 6.42 41.87 -39.69
C ILE A 126 7.15 41.63 -38.37
N LEU A 127 6.41 41.43 -37.27
CA LEU A 127 7.00 41.10 -35.99
C LEU A 127 7.69 39.74 -36.00
N LEU A 128 7.08 38.70 -36.57
CA LEU A 128 7.65 37.36 -36.68
C LEU A 128 8.95 37.35 -37.51
N GLU A 129 9.06 38.22 -38.51
CA GLU A 129 10.30 38.39 -39.29
C GLU A 129 11.39 39.10 -38.49
N SER A 130 11.03 40.10 -37.69
CA SER A 130 11.98 41.01 -37.04
C SER A 130 12.43 40.57 -35.64
N SER A 131 11.59 39.91 -34.85
CA SER A 131 11.91 39.55 -33.47
C SER A 131 11.02 38.43 -32.91
N LYS A 132 11.32 37.97 -31.68
CA LYS A 132 10.46 37.07 -30.91
C LYS A 132 9.24 37.84 -30.40
N LEU A 133 8.03 37.29 -30.54
CA LEU A 133 6.80 37.88 -30.01
C LEU A 133 6.81 37.89 -28.49
N ASN A 134 6.23 38.91 -27.87
CA ASN A 134 6.03 38.94 -26.42
C ASN A 134 4.80 38.10 -26.01
N LYS A 135 4.53 38.03 -24.70
CA LYS A 135 3.42 37.23 -24.14
C LYS A 135 2.06 37.58 -24.77
N GLU A 136 1.71 38.86 -24.78
CA GLU A 136 0.41 39.33 -25.25
C GLU A 136 0.26 39.13 -26.77
N GLU A 137 1.29 39.46 -27.54
CA GLU A 137 1.34 39.25 -28.99
C GLU A 137 1.21 37.77 -29.36
N SER A 138 1.88 36.89 -28.62
CA SER A 138 1.82 35.44 -28.85
C SER A 138 0.40 34.91 -28.62
N ILE A 139 -0.27 35.38 -27.57
CA ILE A 139 -1.66 34.99 -27.28
C ILE A 139 -2.61 35.49 -28.36
N GLU A 140 -2.55 36.78 -28.72
CA GLU A 140 -3.47 37.39 -29.70
C GLU A 140 -3.26 36.82 -31.12
N LEU A 141 -2.02 36.51 -31.52
CA LEU A 141 -1.74 35.83 -32.77
C LEU A 141 -2.32 34.40 -32.78
N CYS A 142 -2.20 33.68 -31.65
CA CYS A 142 -2.60 32.27 -31.60
C CYS A 142 -4.11 32.07 -31.51
N LYS A 143 -4.88 33.01 -30.95
CA LYS A 143 -6.36 32.94 -30.86
C LYS A 143 -7.05 32.61 -32.19
N PRO A 144 -6.88 33.40 -33.27
CA PRO A 144 -7.53 33.11 -34.56
C PRO A 144 -7.01 31.82 -35.20
N VAL A 145 -5.74 31.48 -34.98
CA VAL A 145 -5.12 30.26 -35.53
C VAL A 145 -5.70 29.01 -34.90
N VAL A 146 -5.94 29.06 -33.58
CA VAL A 146 -6.62 28.01 -32.81
C VAL A 146 -8.08 27.87 -33.25
N MET A 147 -8.82 28.98 -33.36
CA MET A 147 -10.22 28.96 -33.83
C MET A 147 -10.37 28.41 -35.25
N GLN A 148 -9.40 28.66 -36.13
CA GLN A 148 -9.38 28.15 -37.51
C GLN A 148 -8.82 26.73 -37.63
N GLY A 149 -8.40 26.09 -36.53
CA GLY A 149 -7.83 24.75 -36.54
C GLY A 149 -6.47 24.62 -37.25
N LYS A 150 -5.75 25.73 -37.45
CA LYS A 150 -4.48 25.77 -38.20
C LYS A 150 -3.27 25.40 -37.33
N LYS A 151 -3.31 24.23 -36.69
CA LYS A 151 -2.28 23.79 -35.72
C LYS A 151 -0.84 23.75 -36.27
N GLN A 152 -0.68 23.50 -37.58
CA GLN A 152 0.63 23.44 -38.23
C GLN A 152 1.42 24.76 -38.12
N LEU A 153 0.73 25.90 -38.08
CA LEU A 153 1.37 27.21 -37.90
C LEU A 153 1.93 27.36 -36.48
N LEU A 154 1.18 26.90 -35.47
CA LEU A 154 1.62 26.91 -34.08
C LEU A 154 2.86 26.02 -33.88
N GLU A 155 2.86 24.82 -34.46
CA GLU A 155 4.02 23.93 -34.43
C GLU A 155 5.25 24.57 -35.06
N LYS A 156 5.08 25.25 -36.21
CA LYS A 156 6.17 25.95 -36.89
C LYS A 156 6.74 27.07 -36.02
N TRP A 157 5.88 27.97 -35.51
CA TRP A 157 6.32 29.10 -34.70
C TRP A 157 6.95 28.68 -33.37
N LEU A 158 6.48 27.58 -32.77
CA LEU A 158 7.12 27.00 -31.60
C LEU A 158 8.48 26.38 -31.95
N LYS A 159 8.62 25.66 -33.07
CA LYS A 159 9.94 25.13 -33.49
C LYS A 159 10.96 26.23 -33.76
N GLU A 160 10.54 27.36 -34.30
CA GLU A 160 11.39 28.51 -34.63
C GLU A 160 11.66 29.46 -33.43
N ASP A 161 11.18 29.13 -32.22
CA ASP A 161 11.25 29.97 -31.00
C ASP A 161 10.73 31.41 -31.20
N LYS A 162 9.69 31.56 -32.05
CA LYS A 162 9.11 32.87 -32.38
C LYS A 162 8.06 33.36 -31.39
N LEU A 163 7.54 32.47 -30.55
CA LEU A 163 6.48 32.76 -29.58
C LEU A 163 7.05 32.78 -28.16
N GLU A 164 6.59 33.74 -27.35
CA GLU A 164 6.79 33.70 -25.92
C GLU A 164 5.80 32.72 -25.29
N CYS A 165 6.33 31.67 -24.68
CA CYS A 165 5.51 30.63 -24.06
C CYS A 165 4.99 31.12 -22.70
N SER A 166 3.67 31.00 -22.48
CA SER A 166 3.02 31.37 -21.22
C SER A 166 1.91 30.40 -20.85
N GLU A 167 1.47 30.43 -19.59
CA GLU A 167 0.35 29.60 -19.12
C GLU A 167 -0.92 29.82 -19.95
N GLN A 168 -1.31 31.07 -20.17
CA GLN A 168 -2.50 31.44 -20.95
C GLN A 168 -2.43 30.95 -22.40
N LEU A 169 -1.23 31.01 -23.01
CA LEU A 169 -1.02 30.45 -24.35
C LEU A 169 -1.19 28.93 -24.34
N GLY A 170 -0.64 28.25 -23.33
CA GLY A 170 -0.80 26.81 -23.16
C GLY A 170 -2.27 26.40 -22.99
N ASP A 171 -3.05 27.13 -22.19
CA ASP A 171 -4.47 26.86 -21.96
C ASP A 171 -5.29 26.98 -23.26
N LEU A 172 -4.97 27.99 -24.07
CA LEU A 172 -5.57 28.16 -25.40
C LEU A 172 -5.23 26.98 -26.33
N VAL A 173 -3.97 26.58 -26.40
CA VAL A 173 -3.49 25.50 -27.27
C VAL A 173 -4.02 24.14 -26.82
N LYS A 174 -4.24 23.94 -25.52
CA LYS A 174 -4.73 22.68 -24.94
C LYS A 174 -6.09 22.26 -25.49
N SER A 175 -6.95 23.22 -25.86
CA SER A 175 -8.24 22.95 -26.49
C SER A 175 -8.14 22.26 -27.86
N VAL A 176 -6.98 22.39 -28.53
CA VAL A 176 -6.71 21.83 -29.86
C VAL A 176 -5.84 20.57 -29.77
N ASP A 177 -4.71 20.67 -29.06
CA ASP A 177 -3.74 19.58 -28.95
C ASP A 177 -3.04 19.60 -27.57
N PRO A 178 -3.36 18.65 -26.68
CA PRO A 178 -2.73 18.53 -25.37
C PRO A 178 -1.20 18.34 -25.42
N THR A 179 -0.69 17.71 -26.48
CA THR A 179 0.74 17.43 -26.68
C THR A 179 1.51 18.70 -27.03
N LEU A 180 0.90 19.56 -27.85
CA LEU A 180 1.47 20.86 -28.19
C LEU A 180 1.43 21.79 -26.97
N ALA A 181 0.33 21.77 -26.22
CA ALA A 181 0.21 22.55 -24.98
C ALA A 181 1.26 22.15 -23.95
N LEU A 182 1.57 20.86 -23.80
CA LEU A 182 2.66 20.37 -22.95
C LEU A 182 4.01 21.03 -23.32
N SER A 183 4.30 21.16 -24.62
CA SER A 183 5.53 21.81 -25.09
C SER A 183 5.57 23.29 -24.73
N VAL A 184 4.42 23.98 -24.78
CA VAL A 184 4.29 25.38 -24.36
C VAL A 184 4.51 25.51 -22.84
N TYR A 185 3.86 24.67 -22.03
CA TYR A 185 4.01 24.74 -20.56
C TYR A 185 5.43 24.41 -20.09
N LEU A 186 6.11 23.47 -20.75
CA LEU A 186 7.51 23.13 -20.45
C LEU A 186 8.44 24.33 -20.67
N ARG A 187 8.23 25.08 -21.76
CA ARG A 187 9.01 26.29 -22.08
C ARG A 187 8.62 27.49 -21.22
N ALA A 188 7.35 27.59 -20.84
CA ALA A 188 6.84 28.60 -19.94
C ALA A 188 7.23 28.35 -18.46
N ASN A 189 7.84 27.20 -18.16
CA ASN A 189 8.19 26.76 -16.81
C ASN A 189 7.00 26.83 -15.82
N VAL A 190 5.88 26.18 -16.18
CA VAL A 190 4.66 26.11 -15.36
C VAL A 190 4.44 24.67 -14.86
N PRO A 191 5.01 24.26 -13.72
CA PRO A 191 5.11 22.84 -13.36
C PRO A 191 3.76 22.17 -13.13
N MET A 192 2.80 22.88 -12.50
CA MET A 192 1.47 22.35 -12.21
C MET A 192 0.73 21.91 -13.48
N LYS A 193 0.73 22.76 -14.53
CA LYS A 193 0.06 22.47 -15.81
C LYS A 193 0.78 21.40 -16.62
N VAL A 194 2.11 21.35 -16.55
CA VAL A 194 2.91 20.27 -17.17
C VAL A 194 2.51 18.90 -16.58
N ILE A 195 2.42 18.81 -15.25
CA ILE A 195 2.05 17.56 -14.55
C ILE A 195 0.62 17.15 -14.90
N GLN A 196 -0.32 18.10 -14.94
CA GLN A 196 -1.69 17.83 -15.36
C GLN A 196 -1.74 17.30 -16.81
N CYS A 197 -1.00 17.90 -17.73
CA CYS A 197 -0.92 17.44 -19.12
C CYS A 197 -0.27 16.05 -19.23
N PHE A 198 0.77 15.75 -18.44
CA PHE A 198 1.33 14.40 -18.40
C PHE A 198 0.33 13.37 -17.89
N ALA A 199 -0.48 13.70 -16.88
CA ALA A 199 -1.52 12.81 -16.38
C ALA A 199 -2.64 12.59 -17.42
N GLU A 200 -3.11 13.64 -18.08
CA GLU A 200 -4.13 13.54 -19.14
C GLU A 200 -3.64 12.79 -20.39
N THR A 201 -2.34 12.85 -20.70
CA THR A 201 -1.73 12.12 -21.83
C THR A 201 -1.23 10.71 -21.44
N GLY A 202 -1.43 10.28 -20.19
CA GLY A 202 -1.04 8.95 -19.71
C GLY A 202 0.47 8.74 -19.52
N GLN A 203 1.28 9.81 -19.50
CA GLN A 203 2.74 9.75 -19.43
C GLN A 203 3.25 9.82 -17.98
N TYR A 204 2.76 8.95 -17.10
CA TYR A 204 2.95 9.05 -15.65
C TYR A 204 4.41 8.93 -15.19
N GLN A 205 5.22 8.09 -15.83
CA GLN A 205 6.66 7.98 -15.53
C GLN A 205 7.39 9.33 -15.67
N LYS A 206 6.97 10.17 -16.62
CA LYS A 206 7.57 11.49 -16.85
C LYS A 206 7.18 12.51 -15.79
N ILE A 207 6.06 12.31 -15.08
CA ILE A 207 5.62 13.20 -13.99
C ILE A 207 6.68 13.24 -12.89
N VAL A 208 7.10 12.06 -12.42
CA VAL A 208 8.10 11.91 -11.36
C VAL A 208 9.45 12.47 -11.80
N LEU A 209 9.90 12.14 -13.02
CA LEU A 209 11.16 12.63 -13.57
C LEU A 209 11.19 14.16 -13.70
N TYR A 210 10.09 14.75 -14.16
CA TYR A 210 9.97 16.20 -14.31
C TYR A 210 9.91 16.92 -12.95
N ALA A 211 9.12 16.39 -12.01
CA ALA A 211 9.02 16.91 -10.64
C ALA A 211 10.41 16.99 -9.96
N LYS A 212 11.21 15.92 -10.07
CA LYS A 212 12.61 15.91 -9.58
C LYS A 212 13.49 16.93 -10.28
N LYS A 213 13.40 17.04 -11.62
CA LYS A 213 14.23 17.96 -12.41
C LYS A 213 13.98 19.43 -12.07
N VAL A 214 12.73 19.80 -11.82
CA VAL A 214 12.33 21.19 -11.52
C VAL A 214 12.27 21.46 -10.01
N ASN A 215 12.58 20.46 -9.18
CA ASN A 215 12.46 20.52 -7.72
C ASN A 215 11.06 20.99 -7.27
N TYR A 216 10.03 20.47 -7.93
CA TYR A 216 8.62 20.78 -7.66
C TYR A 216 7.94 19.55 -7.08
N GLN A 217 7.26 19.71 -5.94
CA GLN A 217 6.49 18.63 -5.31
C GLN A 217 4.98 18.83 -5.59
N PRO A 218 4.40 18.07 -6.53
CA PRO A 218 2.95 18.06 -6.71
C PRO A 218 2.25 17.35 -5.55
N ASP A 219 0.95 17.61 -5.39
CA ASP A 219 0.07 16.77 -4.59
C ASP A 219 -0.17 15.44 -5.33
N TYR A 220 0.69 14.46 -5.06
CA TYR A 220 0.65 13.14 -5.68
C TYR A 220 -0.63 12.36 -5.34
N ILE A 221 -1.22 12.61 -4.16
CA ILE A 221 -2.43 11.91 -3.71
C ILE A 221 -3.65 12.43 -4.46
N PHE A 222 -3.77 13.76 -4.60
CA PHE A 222 -4.81 14.35 -5.44
C PHE A 222 -4.70 13.87 -6.90
N LEU A 223 -3.47 13.80 -7.43
CA LEU A 223 -3.23 13.30 -8.78
C LEU A 223 -3.63 11.82 -8.90
N LEU A 224 -3.21 10.98 -7.95
CA LEU A 224 -3.55 9.56 -7.91
C LEU A 224 -5.06 9.35 -7.86
N ARG A 225 -5.78 10.09 -7.01
CA ARG A 225 -7.24 10.03 -6.89
C ARG A 225 -7.92 10.36 -8.22
N ASN A 226 -7.43 11.34 -8.96
CA ASN A 226 -7.97 11.68 -10.28
C ASN A 226 -7.67 10.59 -11.32
N ILE A 227 -6.45 10.05 -11.33
CA ILE A 227 -6.06 8.97 -12.26
C ILE A 227 -6.90 7.73 -11.99
N MET A 228 -7.05 7.33 -10.73
CA MET A 228 -7.84 6.15 -10.33
C MET A 228 -9.31 6.24 -10.77
N ARG A 229 -9.90 7.45 -10.80
CA ARG A 229 -11.27 7.66 -11.29
C ARG A 229 -11.42 7.49 -12.80
N ILE A 230 -10.37 7.82 -13.57
CA ILE A 230 -10.39 7.78 -15.04
C ILE A 230 -9.95 6.39 -15.53
N ASN A 231 -8.84 5.88 -14.99
CA ASN A 231 -8.24 4.61 -15.36
C ASN A 231 -7.56 3.95 -14.14
N PRO A 232 -8.25 3.01 -13.48
CA PRO A 232 -7.72 2.29 -12.32
C PRO A 232 -6.41 1.56 -12.57
N GLU A 233 -6.25 0.88 -13.72
CA GLU A 233 -5.06 0.08 -14.02
C GLU A 233 -3.80 0.95 -14.08
N GLN A 234 -3.90 2.11 -14.73
CA GLN A 234 -2.82 3.08 -14.80
C GLN A 234 -2.56 3.74 -13.44
N GLY A 235 -3.62 3.94 -12.65
CA GLY A 235 -3.50 4.42 -11.27
C GLY A 235 -2.66 3.48 -10.40
N VAL A 236 -2.81 2.16 -10.56
CA VAL A 236 -1.99 1.17 -9.82
C VAL A 236 -0.51 1.32 -10.17
N GLN A 237 -0.19 1.43 -11.46
CA GLN A 237 1.20 1.62 -11.92
C GLN A 237 1.79 2.91 -11.37
N PHE A 238 0.99 3.98 -11.33
CA PHE A 238 1.42 5.25 -10.76
C PHE A 238 1.65 5.15 -9.25
N ALA A 239 0.76 4.50 -8.49
CA ALA A 239 0.94 4.26 -7.07
C ALA A 239 2.24 3.47 -6.76
N GLN A 240 2.55 2.45 -7.57
CA GLN A 240 3.80 1.70 -7.46
C GLN A 240 5.03 2.59 -7.65
N LEU A 241 5.01 3.47 -8.67
CA LEU A 241 6.11 4.41 -8.92
C LEU A 241 6.34 5.40 -7.77
N LEU A 242 5.29 5.80 -7.05
CA LEU A 242 5.39 6.74 -5.93
C LEU A 242 6.07 6.14 -4.69
N VAL A 243 6.04 4.81 -4.55
CA VAL A 243 6.52 4.08 -3.37
C VAL A 243 7.79 3.25 -3.68
N GLN A 244 8.22 3.19 -4.94
CA GLN A 244 9.37 2.40 -5.35
C GLN A 244 10.73 2.95 -4.86
N ASP A 245 10.84 4.28 -4.70
CA ASP A 245 12.08 4.92 -4.26
C ASP A 245 12.31 4.75 -2.75
N GLU A 246 13.58 4.81 -2.31
CA GLU A 246 13.97 4.68 -0.90
C GLU A 246 13.28 5.72 0.01
N GLU A 247 13.04 6.91 -0.53
CA GLU A 247 12.18 7.92 0.06
C GLU A 247 10.85 7.94 -0.70
N PRO A 248 9.75 7.39 -0.14
CA PRO A 248 8.47 7.38 -0.79
C PRO A 248 7.96 8.81 -0.99
N MET A 249 7.51 9.12 -2.21
CA MET A 249 7.02 10.46 -2.57
C MET A 249 5.61 10.73 -2.06
N ALA A 250 4.93 9.68 -1.60
CA ALA A 250 3.59 9.74 -1.06
C ALA A 250 3.48 8.83 0.16
N ASP A 251 2.66 9.22 1.13
CA ASP A 251 2.34 8.38 2.29
C ASP A 251 1.57 7.13 1.83
N LEU A 252 2.14 5.97 2.13
CA LEU A 252 1.57 4.66 1.81
C LEU A 252 0.14 4.50 2.38
N THR A 253 -0.14 5.08 3.55
CA THR A 253 -1.47 5.05 4.18
C THR A 253 -2.50 5.77 3.31
N GLN A 254 -2.14 6.96 2.81
CA GLN A 254 -3.01 7.77 1.96
C GLN A 254 -3.23 7.13 0.59
N VAL A 255 -2.20 6.49 0.04
CA VAL A 255 -2.32 5.70 -1.19
C VAL A 255 -3.35 4.57 -1.02
N VAL A 256 -3.27 3.82 0.08
CA VAL A 256 -4.24 2.77 0.42
C VAL A 256 -5.66 3.32 0.54
N ASP A 257 -5.84 4.46 1.20
CA ASP A 257 -7.16 5.10 1.32
C ASP A 257 -7.76 5.41 -0.06
N VAL A 258 -6.95 5.87 -1.03
CA VAL A 258 -7.42 6.12 -2.41
C VAL A 258 -7.90 4.82 -3.09
N PHE A 259 -7.21 3.69 -2.89
CA PHE A 259 -7.67 2.40 -3.43
C PHE A 259 -9.01 1.98 -2.81
N LEU A 260 -9.16 2.15 -1.50
CA LEU A 260 -10.37 1.79 -0.76
C LEU A 260 -11.56 2.69 -1.13
N GLU A 261 -11.34 4.00 -1.32
CA GLU A 261 -12.34 4.96 -1.80
C GLU A 261 -12.97 4.53 -3.15
N GLN A 262 -12.20 3.82 -3.99
CA GLN A 262 -12.66 3.31 -5.29
C GLN A 262 -13.09 1.83 -5.26
N ASN A 263 -13.16 1.20 -4.08
CA ASN A 263 -13.45 -0.23 -3.91
C ASN A 263 -12.50 -1.19 -4.68
N LEU A 264 -11.26 -0.77 -4.93
CA LEU A 264 -10.25 -1.55 -5.67
C LEU A 264 -9.46 -2.49 -4.75
N ILE A 265 -10.16 -3.39 -4.05
CA ILE A 265 -9.58 -4.21 -2.97
C ILE A 265 -8.51 -5.17 -3.52
N GLN A 266 -8.77 -5.85 -4.64
CA GLN A 266 -7.82 -6.81 -5.22
C GLN A 266 -6.50 -6.13 -5.63
N GLN A 267 -6.60 -4.96 -6.26
CA GLN A 267 -5.45 -4.15 -6.67
C GLN A 267 -4.71 -3.59 -5.45
N CYS A 268 -5.44 -3.15 -4.42
CA CYS A 268 -4.88 -2.70 -3.16
C CYS A 268 -4.08 -3.81 -2.47
N THR A 269 -4.64 -5.03 -2.43
CA THR A 269 -3.97 -6.21 -1.87
C THR A 269 -2.67 -6.49 -2.61
N ALA A 270 -2.69 -6.57 -3.94
CA ALA A 270 -1.48 -6.81 -4.74
C ALA A 270 -0.42 -5.71 -4.52
N PHE A 271 -0.84 -4.45 -4.46
CA PHE A 271 0.04 -3.32 -4.18
C PHE A 271 0.67 -3.41 -2.78
N LEU A 272 -0.12 -3.69 -1.75
CA LEU A 272 0.37 -3.79 -0.37
C LEU A 272 1.26 -5.01 -0.15
N LEU A 273 1.02 -6.14 -0.82
CA LEU A 273 1.91 -7.30 -0.75
C LEU A 273 3.33 -6.97 -1.24
N GLU A 274 3.45 -6.15 -2.29
CA GLU A 274 4.76 -5.70 -2.79
C GLU A 274 5.36 -4.61 -1.90
N ALA A 275 4.55 -3.64 -1.45
CA ALA A 275 5.01 -2.52 -0.62
C ALA A 275 5.48 -2.98 0.77
N LEU A 276 4.83 -3.99 1.36
CA LEU A 276 5.11 -4.51 2.70
C LEU A 276 6.06 -5.72 2.71
N LYS A 277 6.66 -6.09 1.57
CA LYS A 277 7.49 -7.31 1.43
C LYS A 277 8.67 -7.39 2.41
N ASN A 278 9.12 -6.26 2.93
CA ASN A 278 10.23 -6.17 3.89
C ASN A 278 9.78 -6.41 5.34
N ASN A 279 8.48 -6.62 5.60
CA ASN A 279 7.88 -6.91 6.90
C ASN A 279 8.44 -6.02 8.03
N ARG A 280 8.39 -4.70 7.82
CA ARG A 280 8.91 -3.74 8.79
C ARG A 280 7.89 -3.46 9.89
N GLU A 281 8.37 -3.21 11.11
CA GLU A 281 7.54 -2.98 12.30
C GLU A 281 6.78 -1.65 12.24
N ASP A 282 7.38 -0.60 11.68
CA ASP A 282 6.78 0.73 11.46
C ASP A 282 5.55 0.69 10.52
N GLN A 283 5.38 -0.42 9.79
CA GLN A 283 4.26 -0.65 8.86
C GLN A 283 3.23 -1.65 9.41
N GLY A 284 3.28 -1.99 10.71
CA GLY A 284 2.36 -2.96 11.33
C GLY A 284 0.88 -2.59 11.21
N HIS A 285 0.53 -1.30 11.22
CA HIS A 285 -0.84 -0.83 10.99
C HIS A 285 -1.33 -1.13 9.57
N LEU A 286 -0.44 -1.05 8.57
CA LEU A 286 -0.77 -1.38 7.18
C LEU A 286 -0.90 -2.88 6.97
N GLN A 287 -0.08 -3.69 7.66
CA GLN A 287 -0.26 -5.15 7.69
C GLN A 287 -1.64 -5.53 8.27
N THR A 288 -2.06 -4.83 9.34
CA THR A 288 -3.38 -5.03 9.96
C THR A 288 -4.49 -4.66 8.98
N ARG A 289 -4.41 -3.48 8.34
CA ARG A 289 -5.38 -3.05 7.32
C ARG A 289 -5.46 -4.00 6.12
N LEU A 290 -4.32 -4.52 5.65
CA LEU A 290 -4.25 -5.50 4.57
C LEU A 290 -5.08 -6.74 4.91
N LEU A 291 -4.87 -7.30 6.10
CA LEU A 291 -5.60 -8.48 6.56
C LEU A 291 -7.07 -8.17 6.81
N GLU A 292 -7.38 -7.05 7.46
CA GLU A 292 -8.75 -6.62 7.76
C GLU A 292 -9.60 -6.51 6.48
N MET A 293 -9.12 -5.78 5.46
CA MET A 293 -9.90 -5.61 4.23
C MET A 293 -10.14 -6.93 3.51
N ASN A 294 -9.15 -7.84 3.51
CA ASN A 294 -9.30 -9.15 2.88
C ASN A 294 -10.18 -10.07 3.71
N LEU A 295 -10.13 -10.03 5.05
CA LEU A 295 -11.02 -10.84 5.89
C LEU A 295 -12.48 -10.43 5.75
N MET A 296 -12.77 -9.15 5.50
CA MET A 296 -14.14 -8.68 5.28
C MET A 296 -14.68 -9.01 3.89
N GLN A 297 -13.83 -9.00 2.86
CA GLN A 297 -14.27 -9.02 1.45
C GLN A 297 -13.88 -10.29 0.69
N ALA A 298 -12.73 -10.87 1.02
CA ALA A 298 -12.16 -12.05 0.36
C ALA A 298 -11.41 -12.97 1.36
N PRO A 299 -12.11 -13.67 2.27
CA PRO A 299 -11.48 -14.45 3.35
C PRO A 299 -10.44 -15.47 2.88
N GLN A 300 -10.63 -16.07 1.70
CA GLN A 300 -9.68 -17.04 1.12
C GLN A 300 -8.31 -16.42 0.83
N VAL A 301 -8.27 -15.15 0.43
CA VAL A 301 -7.02 -14.43 0.18
C VAL A 301 -6.31 -14.15 1.51
N ALA A 302 -7.07 -13.74 2.54
CA ALA A 302 -6.53 -13.54 3.87
C ALA A 302 -5.96 -14.85 4.47
N ASP A 303 -6.65 -15.98 4.31
CA ASP A 303 -6.17 -17.29 4.76
C ASP A 303 -4.84 -17.66 4.08
N ALA A 304 -4.72 -17.43 2.77
CA ALA A 304 -3.46 -17.67 2.05
C ALA A 304 -2.32 -16.77 2.54
N ILE A 305 -2.58 -15.49 2.79
CA ILE A 305 -1.58 -14.54 3.31
C ILE A 305 -1.10 -14.98 4.70
N LEU A 306 -2.03 -15.32 5.59
CA LEU A 306 -1.74 -15.78 6.95
C LEU A 306 -1.00 -17.13 6.95
N GLY A 307 -1.44 -18.08 6.12
CA GLY A 307 -0.83 -19.39 6.00
C GLY A 307 0.62 -19.36 5.48
N ASN A 308 0.95 -18.37 4.64
CA ASN A 308 2.32 -18.16 4.14
C ASN A 308 3.25 -17.45 5.14
N ASN A 309 2.75 -17.01 6.31
CA ASN A 309 3.53 -16.29 7.32
C ASN A 309 4.30 -15.08 6.77
N MET A 310 3.70 -14.33 5.83
CA MET A 310 4.35 -13.19 5.16
C MET A 310 4.60 -12.00 6.08
N PHE A 311 3.81 -11.87 7.16
CA PHE A 311 3.76 -10.70 8.03
C PHE A 311 3.77 -11.10 9.50
N THR A 312 4.35 -10.27 10.38
CA THR A 312 4.46 -10.57 11.82
C THR A 312 4.05 -9.44 12.77
N HIS A 313 3.89 -8.21 12.28
CA HIS A 313 3.74 -7.00 13.11
C HIS A 313 2.30 -6.44 13.15
N TYR A 314 1.31 -7.16 12.61
CA TYR A 314 -0.09 -6.76 12.68
C TYR A 314 -0.72 -7.01 14.05
N ASP A 315 -1.87 -6.38 14.31
CA ASP A 315 -2.67 -6.56 15.52
C ASP A 315 -3.30 -7.96 15.56
N LYS A 316 -2.62 -8.90 16.21
CA LYS A 316 -3.05 -10.31 16.29
C LYS A 316 -4.43 -10.47 16.95
N PRO A 317 -4.73 -9.86 18.11
CA PRO A 317 -6.08 -9.95 18.71
C PRO A 317 -7.19 -9.50 17.77
N HIS A 318 -7.01 -8.37 17.09
CA HIS A 318 -8.02 -7.86 16.16
C HIS A 318 -8.22 -8.79 14.96
N ILE A 319 -7.13 -9.25 14.35
CA ILE A 319 -7.18 -10.19 13.22
C ILE A 319 -7.79 -11.53 13.62
N ALA A 320 -7.52 -12.04 14.82
CA ALA A 320 -8.11 -13.28 15.31
C ALA A 320 -9.65 -13.23 15.34
N GLN A 321 -10.21 -12.11 15.85
CA GLN A 321 -11.66 -11.89 15.89
C GLN A 321 -12.27 -11.82 14.49
N LEU A 322 -11.58 -11.20 13.54
CA LEU A 322 -12.03 -11.13 12.15
C LEU A 322 -11.95 -12.51 11.46
N CYS A 323 -10.92 -13.30 11.73
CA CYS A 323 -10.83 -14.69 11.26
C CYS A 323 -12.00 -15.53 11.77
N GLU A 324 -12.39 -15.40 13.05
CA GLU A 324 -13.55 -16.11 13.62
C GLU A 324 -14.84 -15.69 12.90
N LYS A 325 -15.07 -14.39 12.68
CA LYS A 325 -16.24 -13.88 11.95
C LYS A 325 -16.28 -14.35 10.49
N ALA A 326 -15.12 -14.50 9.86
CA ALA A 326 -14.98 -14.97 8.49
C ALA A 326 -15.07 -16.50 8.36
N GLY A 327 -15.25 -17.24 9.46
CA GLY A 327 -15.31 -18.70 9.49
C GLY A 327 -13.96 -19.42 9.43
N LEU A 328 -12.85 -18.67 9.51
CA LEU A 328 -11.47 -19.19 9.49
C LEU A 328 -10.99 -19.52 10.92
N LEU A 329 -11.65 -20.48 11.56
CA LEU A 329 -11.41 -20.81 12.97
C LEU A 329 -9.97 -21.31 13.26
N GLN A 330 -9.34 -22.02 12.32
CA GLN A 330 -7.95 -22.46 12.48
C GLN A 330 -7.01 -21.26 12.63
N ARG A 331 -7.18 -20.23 11.78
CA ARG A 331 -6.38 -19.00 11.84
C ARG A 331 -6.71 -18.17 13.07
N ALA A 332 -7.97 -18.11 13.49
CA ALA A 332 -8.34 -17.44 14.72
C ALA A 332 -7.62 -18.05 15.95
N LEU A 333 -7.60 -19.39 16.05
CA LEU A 333 -6.93 -20.11 17.13
C LEU A 333 -5.40 -19.94 17.16
N GLU A 334 -4.75 -19.81 15.99
CA GLU A 334 -3.31 -19.53 15.93
C GLU A 334 -2.93 -18.17 16.52
N HIS A 335 -3.88 -17.24 16.53
CA HIS A 335 -3.65 -15.84 16.89
C HIS A 335 -4.22 -15.47 18.25
N TYR A 336 -5.17 -16.26 18.77
CA TYR A 336 -5.67 -16.08 20.12
C TYR A 336 -4.58 -16.34 21.16
N THR A 337 -4.52 -15.44 22.13
CA THR A 337 -3.61 -15.52 23.29
C THR A 337 -4.37 -15.66 24.60
N ASP A 338 -5.62 -15.17 24.67
CA ASP A 338 -6.49 -15.33 25.81
C ASP A 338 -7.16 -16.71 25.82
N LEU A 339 -7.00 -17.44 26.92
CA LEU A 339 -7.64 -18.73 27.17
C LEU A 339 -9.17 -18.66 27.04
N TYR A 340 -9.80 -17.53 27.35
CA TYR A 340 -11.25 -17.39 27.18
C TYR A 340 -11.67 -17.53 25.71
N ASP A 341 -10.98 -16.83 24.80
CA ASP A 341 -11.27 -16.88 23.37
C ASP A 341 -10.89 -18.24 22.77
N ILE A 342 -9.75 -18.82 23.18
CA ILE A 342 -9.34 -20.18 22.76
C ILE A 342 -10.43 -21.19 23.14
N LYS A 343 -10.91 -21.16 24.40
CA LYS A 343 -11.96 -22.05 24.87
C LYS A 343 -13.27 -21.86 24.12
N ARG A 344 -13.62 -20.64 23.70
CA ARG A 344 -14.82 -20.38 22.89
C ARG A 344 -14.69 -20.97 21.48
N ALA A 345 -13.53 -20.82 20.85
CA ALA A 345 -13.31 -21.23 19.47
C ALA A 345 -13.09 -22.75 19.34
N VAL A 346 -12.29 -23.36 20.22
CA VAL A 346 -11.84 -24.78 20.14
C VAL A 346 -12.99 -25.79 20.19
N VAL A 347 -14.13 -25.39 20.74
CA VAL A 347 -15.34 -26.22 20.87
C VAL A 347 -15.95 -26.60 19.52
N HIS A 348 -15.75 -25.77 18.51
CA HIS A 348 -16.32 -25.93 17.17
C HIS A 348 -15.51 -26.94 16.33
N THR A 349 -15.24 -28.11 16.90
CA THR A 349 -14.39 -29.17 16.33
C THR A 349 -14.82 -29.63 14.93
N HIS A 350 -16.12 -29.59 14.62
CA HIS A 350 -16.68 -29.93 13.31
C HIS A 350 -16.22 -29.01 12.17
N LEU A 351 -15.73 -27.81 12.50
CA LEU A 351 -15.18 -26.84 11.54
C LEU A 351 -13.64 -26.89 11.48
N LEU A 352 -13.02 -27.75 12.30
CA LEU A 352 -11.57 -27.86 12.43
C LEU A 352 -11.09 -29.19 11.86
N ASN A 353 -9.89 -29.19 11.27
CA ASN A 353 -9.24 -30.43 10.89
C ASN A 353 -8.76 -31.16 12.16
N PRO A 354 -9.13 -32.44 12.39
CA PRO A 354 -8.75 -33.18 13.60
C PRO A 354 -7.24 -33.30 13.81
N ASP A 355 -6.46 -33.59 12.76
CA ASP A 355 -5.01 -33.75 12.85
C ASP A 355 -4.32 -32.42 13.16
N TRP A 356 -4.80 -31.34 12.55
CA TRP A 356 -4.31 -29.99 12.87
C TRP A 356 -4.62 -29.62 14.32
N LEU A 357 -5.84 -29.88 14.79
CA LEU A 357 -6.26 -29.57 16.16
C LEU A 357 -5.42 -30.34 17.18
N VAL A 358 -5.17 -31.63 16.93
CA VAL A 358 -4.25 -32.42 17.77
C VAL A 358 -2.87 -31.77 17.85
N ASN A 359 -2.31 -31.33 16.73
CA ASN A 359 -1.00 -30.66 16.72
C ASN A 359 -1.01 -29.28 17.39
N TYR A 360 -2.12 -28.55 17.29
CA TYR A 360 -2.29 -27.24 17.92
C TYR A 360 -2.18 -27.32 19.45
N PHE A 361 -2.76 -28.35 20.07
CA PHE A 361 -2.66 -28.56 21.52
C PHE A 361 -1.21 -28.73 22.01
N GLY A 362 -0.29 -29.17 21.15
CA GLY A 362 1.13 -29.23 21.49
C GLY A 362 1.82 -27.86 21.67
N ARG A 363 1.16 -26.75 21.28
CA ARG A 363 1.65 -25.38 21.47
C ARG A 363 1.12 -24.73 22.76
N LEU A 364 0.05 -25.27 23.32
CA LEU A 364 -0.58 -24.76 24.53
C LEU A 364 0.20 -25.19 25.78
N SER A 365 0.07 -24.43 26.87
CA SER A 365 0.59 -24.86 28.16
C SER A 365 -0.19 -26.09 28.66
N VAL A 366 0.39 -26.84 29.61
CA VAL A 366 -0.25 -28.02 30.20
C VAL A 366 -1.57 -27.65 30.87
N GLU A 367 -1.64 -26.50 31.55
CA GLU A 367 -2.85 -26.03 32.22
C GLU A 367 -3.94 -25.63 31.21
N ASP A 368 -3.56 -24.87 30.17
CA ASP A 368 -4.48 -24.45 29.11
C ASP A 368 -5.02 -25.65 28.32
N CYS A 369 -4.19 -26.66 28.06
CA CYS A 369 -4.62 -27.92 27.45
C CYS A 369 -5.76 -28.56 28.24
N VAL A 370 -5.58 -28.77 29.54
CA VAL A 370 -6.58 -29.45 30.39
C VAL A 370 -7.88 -28.64 30.43
N GLU A 371 -7.80 -27.32 30.57
CA GLU A 371 -8.97 -26.44 30.55
C GLU A 371 -9.68 -26.42 29.18
N CYS A 372 -8.94 -26.49 28.07
CA CYS A 372 -9.51 -26.60 26.73
C CYS A 372 -10.19 -27.96 26.50
N LEU A 373 -9.58 -29.08 26.92
CA LEU A 373 -10.19 -30.41 26.83
C LEU A 373 -11.49 -30.47 27.65
N LYS A 374 -11.48 -29.86 28.83
CA LYS A 374 -12.67 -29.71 29.68
C LYS A 374 -13.77 -28.91 28.98
N ALA A 375 -13.44 -27.78 28.38
CA ALA A 375 -14.39 -26.98 27.61
C ALA A 375 -14.98 -27.75 26.42
N MET A 376 -14.16 -28.51 25.69
CA MET A 376 -14.60 -29.37 24.58
C MET A 376 -15.60 -30.43 25.06
N LEU A 377 -15.29 -31.15 26.14
CA LEU A 377 -16.18 -32.16 26.70
C LEU A 377 -17.48 -31.55 27.24
N GLN A 378 -17.40 -30.39 27.90
CA GLN A 378 -18.57 -29.72 28.47
C GLN A 378 -19.59 -29.30 27.42
N ALA A 379 -19.13 -28.90 26.24
CA ALA A 379 -20.05 -28.46 25.19
C ALA A 379 -20.72 -29.61 24.44
N ASN A 380 -19.94 -30.62 24.02
CA ASN A 380 -20.50 -31.80 23.36
C ASN A 380 -19.56 -32.99 23.49
N ILE A 381 -19.82 -33.83 24.48
CA ILE A 381 -19.06 -35.05 24.74
C ILE A 381 -19.01 -35.92 23.49
N ARG A 382 -20.15 -36.29 22.89
CA ARG A 382 -20.20 -37.28 21.79
C ARG A 382 -19.41 -36.82 20.57
N GLN A 383 -19.53 -35.55 20.21
CA GLN A 383 -18.86 -35.00 19.04
C GLN A 383 -17.35 -34.86 19.27
N ASN A 384 -16.95 -34.42 20.47
CA ASN A 384 -15.56 -34.06 20.74
C ASN A 384 -14.73 -35.24 21.28
N LEU A 385 -15.37 -36.34 21.69
CA LEU A 385 -14.74 -37.45 22.38
C LEU A 385 -13.52 -38.01 21.64
N GLN A 386 -13.68 -38.30 20.35
CA GLN A 386 -12.62 -38.93 19.57
C GLN A 386 -11.36 -38.06 19.51
N VAL A 387 -11.52 -36.75 19.26
CA VAL A 387 -10.40 -35.81 19.18
C VAL A 387 -9.77 -35.60 20.56
N VAL A 388 -10.59 -35.47 21.60
CA VAL A 388 -10.11 -35.35 22.99
C VAL A 388 -9.29 -36.57 23.39
N VAL A 389 -9.72 -37.78 23.03
CA VAL A 389 -8.95 -39.01 23.26
C VAL A 389 -7.64 -39.02 22.48
N GLN A 390 -7.63 -38.60 21.21
CA GLN A 390 -6.40 -38.51 20.42
C GLN A 390 -5.38 -37.53 21.03
N ILE A 391 -5.85 -36.35 21.47
CA ILE A 391 -5.00 -35.36 22.16
C ILE A 391 -4.46 -35.97 23.46
N ALA A 392 -5.34 -36.56 24.27
CA ALA A 392 -4.97 -37.19 25.53
C ALA A 392 -3.92 -38.27 25.31
N THR A 393 -4.11 -39.19 24.36
CA THR A 393 -3.13 -40.24 24.03
C THR A 393 -1.79 -39.66 23.58
N LYS A 394 -1.79 -38.63 22.72
CA LYS A 394 -0.56 -38.05 22.17
C LYS A 394 0.27 -37.29 23.22
N TYR A 395 -0.38 -36.55 24.11
CA TYR A 395 0.28 -35.67 25.08
C TYR A 395 0.22 -36.17 26.53
N HIS A 396 -0.16 -37.43 26.77
CA HIS A 396 -0.35 -37.99 28.13
C HIS A 396 0.90 -37.87 29.02
N GLU A 397 2.11 -38.01 28.46
CA GLU A 397 3.36 -37.89 29.21
C GLU A 397 3.55 -36.49 29.81
N GLN A 398 3.08 -35.45 29.10
CA GLN A 398 3.19 -34.05 29.54
C GLN A 398 2.01 -33.62 30.43
N LEU A 399 0.79 -34.04 30.05
CA LEU A 399 -0.44 -33.68 30.77
C LEU A 399 -0.59 -34.44 32.09
N GLY A 400 -0.01 -35.63 32.17
CA GLY A 400 -0.11 -36.55 33.31
C GLY A 400 -1.37 -37.42 33.24
N THR A 401 -1.16 -38.73 33.26
CA THR A 401 -2.22 -39.74 33.16
C THR A 401 -3.30 -39.59 34.23
N GLN A 402 -2.93 -39.25 35.47
CA GLN A 402 -3.87 -39.07 36.57
C GLN A 402 -4.87 -37.92 36.32
N LYS A 403 -4.37 -36.77 35.83
CA LYS A 403 -5.23 -35.61 35.52
C LYS A 403 -6.21 -35.92 34.40
N LEU A 404 -5.77 -36.68 33.39
CA LEU A 404 -6.62 -37.11 32.28
C LEU A 404 -7.69 -38.13 32.73
N ILE A 405 -7.35 -39.05 33.64
CA ILE A 405 -8.33 -39.96 34.26
C ILE A 405 -9.41 -39.14 34.98
N GLU A 406 -9.00 -38.23 35.86
CA GLU A 406 -9.92 -37.37 36.63
C GLU A 406 -10.82 -36.52 35.70
N LEU A 407 -10.25 -36.02 34.59
CA LEU A 407 -11.00 -35.29 33.58
C LEU A 407 -12.13 -36.15 32.99
N PHE A 408 -11.84 -37.33 32.44
CA PHE A 408 -12.88 -38.19 31.85
C PHE A 408 -13.89 -38.68 32.89
N GLU A 409 -13.47 -38.94 34.12
CA GLU A 409 -14.35 -39.32 35.22
C GLU A 409 -15.32 -38.21 35.63
N SER A 410 -14.86 -36.95 35.65
CA SER A 410 -15.70 -35.79 35.99
C SER A 410 -16.90 -35.63 35.03
N PHE A 411 -16.71 -35.99 33.74
CA PHE A 411 -17.77 -35.99 32.72
C PHE A 411 -18.50 -37.34 32.60
N LYS A 412 -18.17 -38.33 33.44
CA LYS A 412 -18.70 -39.71 33.38
C LYS A 412 -18.49 -40.37 32.00
N SER A 413 -17.44 -40.00 31.29
CA SER A 413 -17.12 -40.51 29.95
C SER A 413 -16.28 -41.79 30.04
N TYR A 414 -16.94 -42.90 30.38
CA TYR A 414 -16.27 -44.21 30.48
C TYR A 414 -15.78 -44.74 29.13
N GLU A 415 -16.45 -44.34 28.04
CA GLU A 415 -16.02 -44.66 26.68
C GLU A 415 -14.70 -43.95 26.32
N GLY A 416 -14.60 -42.66 26.61
CA GLY A 416 -13.34 -41.91 26.43
C GLY A 416 -12.21 -42.46 27.29
N LEU A 417 -12.50 -42.74 28.55
CA LEU A 417 -11.54 -43.36 29.47
C LEU A 417 -11.07 -44.72 28.96
N PHE A 418 -11.97 -45.55 28.43
CA PHE A 418 -11.62 -46.84 27.84
C PHE A 418 -10.69 -46.69 26.63
N TYR A 419 -11.02 -45.83 25.67
CA TYR A 419 -10.18 -45.64 24.49
C TYR A 419 -8.82 -45.02 24.82
N PHE A 420 -8.78 -44.02 25.70
CA PHE A 420 -7.54 -43.40 26.17
C PHE A 420 -6.67 -44.41 26.90
N LEU A 421 -7.19 -45.06 27.95
CA LEU A 421 -6.43 -46.01 28.75
C LEU A 421 -6.01 -47.24 27.94
N GLY A 422 -6.82 -47.69 26.97
CA GLY A 422 -6.46 -48.80 26.09
C GLY A 422 -5.19 -48.55 25.27
N SER A 423 -4.91 -47.29 24.93
CA SER A 423 -3.68 -46.92 24.21
C SER A 423 -2.42 -46.96 25.09
N ILE A 424 -2.56 -46.85 26.42
CA ILE A 424 -1.44 -46.75 27.36
C ILE A 424 -1.29 -47.97 28.29
N VAL A 425 -2.34 -48.75 28.52
CA VAL A 425 -2.39 -49.81 29.55
C VAL A 425 -1.36 -50.92 29.33
N ASN A 426 -1.03 -51.24 28.07
CA ASN A 426 -0.02 -52.27 27.75
C ASN A 426 1.40 -51.83 28.09
N PHE A 427 1.65 -50.52 28.25
CA PHE A 427 2.97 -49.94 28.50
C PHE A 427 3.11 -49.37 29.92
N SER A 428 1.98 -49.07 30.57
CA SER A 428 1.95 -48.55 31.94
C SER A 428 2.16 -49.64 32.98
N GLN A 429 2.93 -49.35 34.03
CA GLN A 429 3.08 -50.20 35.22
C GLN A 429 2.25 -49.69 36.42
N GLU A 430 1.51 -48.59 36.24
CA GLU A 430 0.76 -47.94 37.31
C GLU A 430 -0.51 -48.74 37.68
N PRO A 431 -0.67 -49.19 38.94
CA PRO A 431 -1.83 -49.99 39.35
C PRO A 431 -3.18 -49.32 39.12
N ASP A 432 -3.25 -47.98 39.29
CA ASP A 432 -4.49 -47.24 39.09
C ASP A 432 -4.90 -47.20 37.62
N VAL A 433 -3.95 -47.11 36.67
CA VAL A 433 -4.23 -47.16 35.22
C VAL A 433 -4.91 -48.47 34.84
N HIS A 434 -4.37 -49.60 35.31
CA HIS A 434 -4.96 -50.92 35.04
C HIS A 434 -6.33 -51.08 35.70
N PHE A 435 -6.47 -50.64 36.96
CA PHE A 435 -7.76 -50.68 37.66
C PHE A 435 -8.83 -49.83 36.96
N LYS A 436 -8.49 -48.59 36.58
CA LYS A 436 -9.39 -47.66 35.90
C LYS A 436 -9.76 -48.16 34.49
N TYR A 437 -8.83 -48.82 33.79
CA TYR A 437 -9.11 -49.43 32.50
C TYR A 437 -10.10 -50.60 32.62
N ILE A 438 -9.92 -51.49 33.62
CA ILE A 438 -10.88 -52.55 33.95
C ILE A 438 -12.25 -51.95 34.26
N GLN A 439 -12.28 -50.89 35.09
CA GLN A 439 -13.52 -50.21 35.45
C GLN A 439 -14.24 -49.61 34.23
N ALA A 440 -13.50 -48.97 33.33
CA ALA A 440 -14.03 -48.38 32.10
C ALA A 440 -14.57 -49.47 31.16
N ALA A 441 -13.80 -50.53 30.92
CA ALA A 441 -14.18 -51.67 30.06
C ALA A 441 -15.43 -52.41 30.58
N CYS A 442 -15.56 -52.58 31.89
CA CYS A 442 -16.78 -53.13 32.50
C CYS A 442 -18.01 -52.26 32.23
N LYS A 443 -17.87 -50.93 32.35
CA LYS A 443 -18.99 -49.98 32.17
C LYS A 443 -19.37 -49.77 30.71
N THR A 444 -18.45 -49.97 29.77
CA THR A 444 -18.71 -49.93 28.32
C THR A 444 -19.17 -51.28 27.75
N GLY A 445 -19.20 -52.35 28.56
CA GLY A 445 -19.62 -53.69 28.14
C GLY A 445 -18.54 -54.47 27.37
N GLN A 446 -17.30 -54.02 27.36
CA GLN A 446 -16.17 -54.66 26.66
C GLN A 446 -15.55 -55.79 27.49
N ILE A 447 -16.33 -56.83 27.77
CA ILE A 447 -15.96 -57.92 28.70
C ILE A 447 -14.71 -58.68 28.27
N LYS A 448 -14.44 -58.80 26.97
CA LYS A 448 -13.24 -59.48 26.45
C LYS A 448 -11.94 -58.78 26.86
N GLU A 449 -11.92 -57.44 26.85
CA GLU A 449 -10.74 -56.69 27.31
C GLU A 449 -10.58 -56.78 28.83
N VAL A 450 -11.69 -56.83 29.58
CA VAL A 450 -11.65 -57.09 31.03
C VAL A 450 -10.99 -58.45 31.30
N GLU A 451 -11.42 -59.50 30.60
CA GLU A 451 -10.83 -60.84 30.70
C GLU A 451 -9.33 -60.83 30.37
N ARG A 452 -8.96 -60.19 29.25
CA ARG A 452 -7.59 -60.09 28.77
C ARG A 452 -6.68 -59.45 29.81
N ILE A 453 -7.05 -58.27 30.33
CA ILE A 453 -6.23 -57.56 31.33
C ILE A 453 -6.17 -58.32 32.65
N CYS A 454 -7.29 -58.90 33.10
CA CYS A 454 -7.30 -59.74 34.30
C CYS A 454 -6.39 -60.96 34.16
N ARG A 455 -6.18 -61.50 32.95
CA ARG A 455 -5.30 -62.65 32.68
C ARG A 455 -3.84 -62.23 32.47
N GLU A 456 -3.59 -61.17 31.72
CA GLU A 456 -2.25 -60.80 31.22
C GLU A 456 -1.53 -59.81 32.15
N SER A 457 -2.25 -58.88 32.79
CA SER A 457 -1.62 -57.85 33.62
C SER A 457 -1.25 -58.37 35.01
N ASN A 458 -0.10 -57.90 35.50
CA ASN A 458 0.40 -58.11 36.87
C ASN A 458 0.42 -56.80 37.69
N CYS A 459 0.00 -55.68 37.11
CA CYS A 459 0.23 -54.36 37.70
C CYS A 459 -0.95 -53.85 38.55
N TYR A 460 -2.16 -54.43 38.42
CA TYR A 460 -3.31 -53.99 39.20
C TYR A 460 -3.33 -54.59 40.62
N ASP A 461 -4.00 -53.90 41.55
CA ASP A 461 -4.30 -54.43 42.88
C ASP A 461 -5.39 -55.53 42.80
N PRO A 462 -5.05 -56.79 43.09
CA PRO A 462 -5.97 -57.91 42.96
C PRO A 462 -7.18 -57.83 43.89
N GLU A 463 -7.01 -57.28 45.10
CA GLU A 463 -8.10 -57.19 46.07
C GLU A 463 -9.10 -56.11 45.67
N ARG A 464 -8.60 -54.95 45.21
CA ARG A 464 -9.42 -53.86 44.68
C ARG A 464 -10.22 -54.29 43.45
N VAL A 465 -9.57 -54.98 42.49
CA VAL A 465 -10.24 -55.50 41.28
C VAL A 465 -11.27 -56.58 41.63
N LYS A 466 -10.95 -57.52 42.52
CA LYS A 466 -11.88 -58.55 43.00
C LYS A 466 -13.16 -57.93 43.56
N ASN A 467 -13.02 -56.95 44.46
CA ASN A 467 -14.16 -56.32 45.11
C ASN A 467 -15.01 -55.54 44.10
N PHE A 468 -14.38 -54.82 43.18
CA PHE A 468 -15.09 -54.15 42.09
C PHE A 468 -15.87 -55.12 41.17
N LEU A 469 -15.27 -56.24 40.76
CA LEU A 469 -15.93 -57.22 39.88
C LEU A 469 -17.12 -57.92 40.57
N LYS A 470 -17.05 -58.15 41.89
CA LYS A 470 -18.19 -58.63 42.70
C LYS A 470 -19.34 -57.63 42.69
N GLU A 471 -19.04 -56.34 42.82
CA GLU A 471 -20.06 -55.28 42.79
C GLU A 471 -20.65 -55.06 41.40
N ALA A 472 -19.82 -55.15 40.35
CA ALA A 472 -20.21 -54.90 38.97
C ALA A 472 -21.21 -55.95 38.42
N LYS A 473 -21.28 -57.14 39.02
CA LYS A 473 -22.22 -58.22 38.66
C LYS A 473 -22.32 -58.47 37.14
N LEU A 474 -21.17 -58.64 36.50
CA LEU A 474 -21.07 -58.89 35.06
C LEU A 474 -21.88 -60.14 34.65
N THR A 475 -22.42 -60.16 33.43
CA THR A 475 -23.12 -61.33 32.89
C THR A 475 -22.21 -62.54 32.75
N ASP A 476 -20.96 -62.30 32.33
CA ASP A 476 -19.88 -63.28 32.34
C ASP A 476 -18.99 -63.06 33.56
N GLN A 477 -18.89 -64.07 34.42
CA GLN A 477 -18.12 -64.04 35.65
C GLN A 477 -16.68 -64.53 35.46
N LEU A 478 -16.29 -64.91 34.23
CA LEU A 478 -14.94 -65.38 33.91
C LEU A 478 -13.83 -64.40 34.35
N PRO A 479 -13.94 -63.07 34.20
CA PRO A 479 -12.92 -62.16 34.71
C PRO A 479 -12.74 -62.23 36.23
N LEU A 480 -13.82 -62.40 36.99
CA LEU A 480 -13.77 -62.56 38.45
C LEU A 480 -13.11 -63.89 38.83
N ILE A 481 -13.45 -64.96 38.09
CA ILE A 481 -12.85 -66.29 38.28
C ILE A 481 -11.33 -66.23 38.06
N ILE A 482 -10.87 -65.58 36.99
CA ILE A 482 -9.44 -65.46 36.66
C ILE A 482 -8.67 -64.72 37.75
N VAL A 483 -9.17 -63.58 38.23
CA VAL A 483 -8.51 -62.81 39.30
C VAL A 483 -8.44 -63.63 40.58
N CYS A 484 -9.54 -64.27 40.98
CA CYS A 484 -9.58 -65.08 42.20
C CYS A 484 -8.69 -66.32 42.12
N ASP A 485 -8.57 -66.96 40.96
CA ASP A 485 -7.71 -68.13 40.77
C ASP A 485 -6.23 -67.75 40.76
N ARG A 486 -5.85 -66.72 39.98
CA ARG A 486 -4.45 -66.26 39.86
C ARG A 486 -3.85 -65.80 41.18
N PHE A 487 -4.65 -65.18 42.05
CA PHE A 487 -4.18 -64.58 43.31
C PHE A 487 -4.66 -65.33 44.56
N ASN A 488 -5.07 -66.60 44.44
CA ASN A 488 -5.47 -67.49 45.55
C ASN A 488 -6.68 -67.00 46.40
N PHE A 489 -7.62 -66.24 45.83
CA PHE A 489 -8.90 -65.86 46.48
C PHE A 489 -10.04 -66.88 46.20
N VAL A 490 -9.71 -68.16 46.04
CA VAL A 490 -10.67 -69.22 45.66
C VAL A 490 -11.79 -69.37 46.68
N HIS A 491 -11.48 -69.29 47.98
CA HIS A 491 -12.48 -69.38 49.05
C HIS A 491 -13.54 -68.26 48.95
N ASP A 492 -13.08 -67.03 48.73
CA ASP A 492 -13.93 -65.84 48.54
C ASP A 492 -14.79 -65.94 47.28
N LEU A 493 -14.27 -66.56 46.21
CA LEU A 493 -14.97 -66.80 44.96
C LEU A 493 -16.11 -67.80 45.15
N VAL A 494 -15.84 -68.94 45.79
CA VAL A 494 -16.85 -70.00 46.02
C VAL A 494 -17.99 -69.47 46.91
N LEU A 495 -17.66 -68.75 47.99
CA LEU A 495 -18.67 -68.12 48.85
C LEU A 495 -19.54 -67.12 48.09
N TYR A 496 -18.95 -66.31 47.20
CA TYR A 496 -19.68 -65.34 46.41
C TYR A 496 -20.58 -65.99 45.34
N LEU A 497 -20.06 -66.97 44.59
CA LEU A 497 -20.82 -67.68 43.56
C LEU A 497 -21.98 -68.50 44.15
N TYR A 498 -21.75 -69.14 45.29
CA TYR A 498 -22.78 -69.89 46.03
C TYR A 498 -23.89 -68.97 46.55
N ARG A 499 -23.52 -67.85 47.22
CA ARG A 499 -24.50 -66.88 47.75
C ARG A 499 -25.37 -66.22 46.67
N ASN A 500 -24.86 -66.11 45.44
CA ASN A 500 -25.60 -65.50 44.31
C ASN A 500 -26.24 -66.54 43.36
N ASN A 501 -26.31 -67.82 43.73
CA ASN A 501 -26.90 -68.91 42.93
C ASN A 501 -26.27 -69.11 41.53
N LEU A 502 -24.98 -68.81 41.35
CA LEU A 502 -24.28 -68.88 40.06
C LEU A 502 -23.62 -70.25 39.81
N MET A 503 -24.40 -71.34 39.96
CA MET A 503 -23.89 -72.73 39.93
C MET A 503 -23.21 -73.11 38.60
N LYS A 504 -23.67 -72.58 37.45
CA LYS A 504 -23.03 -72.82 36.13
C LYS A 504 -21.60 -72.27 36.05
N ASN A 505 -21.31 -71.17 36.73
CA ASN A 505 -19.97 -70.57 36.74
C ASN A 505 -19.01 -71.34 37.67
N ILE A 506 -19.55 -72.01 38.70
CA ILE A 506 -18.81 -72.97 39.53
C ILE A 506 -18.38 -74.18 38.69
N GLU A 507 -19.28 -74.70 37.85
CA GLU A 507 -18.96 -75.80 36.94
C GLU A 507 -17.88 -75.41 35.91
N ILE A 508 -17.97 -74.22 35.33
CA ILE A 508 -16.94 -73.67 34.41
C ILE A 508 -15.59 -73.52 35.12
N TYR A 509 -15.57 -73.05 36.37
CA TYR A 509 -14.33 -72.95 37.16
C TYR A 509 -13.67 -74.32 37.36
N VAL A 510 -14.45 -75.33 37.77
CA VAL A 510 -13.96 -76.68 38.04
C VAL A 510 -13.51 -77.39 36.74
N GLN A 511 -14.23 -77.23 35.63
CA GLN A 511 -13.96 -77.96 34.39
C GLN A 511 -12.91 -77.29 33.48
N ARG A 512 -12.84 -75.95 33.42
CA ARG A 512 -11.98 -75.23 32.45
C ARG A 512 -10.77 -74.53 33.04
N VAL A 513 -10.83 -74.11 34.31
CA VAL A 513 -9.78 -73.29 34.94
C VAL A 513 -8.95 -74.12 35.92
N ASN A 514 -9.61 -74.96 36.72
CA ASN A 514 -8.97 -75.75 37.78
C ASN A 514 -8.66 -77.21 37.38
N SER A 515 -8.67 -77.55 36.09
CA SER A 515 -8.50 -78.93 35.60
C SER A 515 -7.11 -79.53 35.84
N GLY A 516 -6.10 -78.72 36.19
CA GLY A 516 -4.74 -79.15 36.51
C GLY A 516 -4.38 -79.18 38.00
N ARG A 517 -5.33 -78.93 38.90
CA ARG A 517 -5.15 -78.92 40.38
C ARG A 517 -6.01 -79.98 41.09
N LEU A 518 -6.64 -80.86 40.31
CA LEU A 518 -7.38 -82.04 40.75
C LEU A 518 -6.46 -83.26 40.81
#